data_AF-A0AAW1NS17-F1
#
_entry.id   AF-A0AAW1NS17-F1
#
_cell.length_a   1.000
_cell.length_b   1.000
_cell.length_c   1.000
_cell.angle_alpha   90.00
_cell.angle_beta   90.00
_cell.angle_gamma   90.00
#
_symmetry.space_group_name_H-M   'P 1'
#
loop_
_entity.id
_entity.type
_entity.pdbx_description
1 polymer ?
#
loop_
_entity_poly.entity_id
_entity_poly.type
_entity_poly.pdbx_seq_one_letter_code
_entity_poly.pdbx_strand_id
1 'polypeptide(L)'
;MRTRHWDIWARSHKVDLLASPAASCCRRRAGVHRQSILCAQRGVVILPGLGNNTKDYEVVAADLRNRGLKVGIAQVARIDWLRNAAGLVDINYWRGTLQPRPTVDWYLNKVHAAVQGMREQLEGGGSVTLLAHSAGGWLARVYLLGYGTENIDRLVTLGSPHQPPPKEGVTFTVDQTRGILTYVASNCPGRFHDELEYVTVAGKFVEGAGLRQKGASIAQKLVGVGYLQVCGEASVWGDGVVPLPAAHLEGARQITLEGVYHSPLGSIAAVEGGKEGPDKSSPGRPWYGSPDVVDRWIDAVVADASELQDAKMELGQLVGSVVPDENAFVELTDTPRRSNLPRLHTLGREHSLMRPCSAASRLKRQRAELLESLAEPSPDSSRVDELIEDMISEAQPFQEELLGGGPWQVVYTSGPLLWQRITGGKRSTKASQEFIPEGRQVINRGSLLGSLAEVTAQGTYQLADQEDPYRLPARIEASVAGGNLSAFGLNIPLPIKGSGLVDLLYLDQDIRIFRSPDQGSIAVQQRSAAAP
;
A
#
# COMPACT_ATOMS: atom_id res chain seq x y z
N MET A 1 -52.97 29.33 79.40
CA MET A 1 -52.86 30.15 78.18
C MET A 1 -51.46 30.03 77.60
N ARG A 2 -51.38 29.69 76.30
CA ARG A 2 -50.34 29.97 75.27
C ARG A 2 -48.86 29.51 75.41
N THR A 3 -48.58 28.40 74.69
CA THR A 3 -47.59 28.18 73.59
C THR A 3 -46.09 28.50 73.71
N ARG A 4 -45.30 27.40 73.58
CA ARG A 4 -44.09 27.09 72.77
C ARG A 4 -42.94 28.11 72.64
N HIS A 5 -41.72 27.66 72.97
CA HIS A 5 -40.54 27.77 72.09
C HIS A 5 -39.48 26.71 72.42
N TRP A 6 -38.76 26.30 71.38
CA TRP A 6 -37.71 25.29 71.30
C TRP A 6 -36.35 25.87 71.70
N ASP A 7 -35.48 25.06 72.32
CA ASP A 7 -34.02 25.20 72.17
C ASP A 7 -33.31 23.85 72.34
N ILE A 8 -32.44 23.56 71.38
CA ILE A 8 -31.82 22.27 71.09
C ILE A 8 -30.39 22.22 71.64
N TRP A 9 -30.03 21.06 72.20
CA TRP A 9 -28.72 20.71 72.74
C TRP A 9 -27.56 20.83 71.72
N ALA A 10 -26.52 21.58 72.08
CA ALA A 10 -25.20 21.52 71.44
C ALA A 10 -24.22 20.77 72.37
N ARG A 11 -23.89 19.52 72.04
CA ARG A 11 -22.72 18.82 72.58
C ARG A 11 -21.68 18.63 71.47
N SER A 12 -20.55 19.27 71.67
CA SER A 12 -19.33 19.15 70.88
C SER A 12 -18.80 17.72 70.92
N HIS A 13 -18.76 17.03 69.78
CA HIS A 13 -17.92 15.86 69.54
C HIS A 13 -17.16 16.08 68.23
N LYS A 14 -15.83 16.10 68.32
CA LYS A 14 -14.95 15.91 67.18
C LYS A 14 -15.20 14.52 66.61
N VAL A 15 -15.48 14.43 65.31
CA VAL A 15 -15.37 13.20 64.53
C VAL A 15 -14.42 13.51 63.38
N ASP A 16 -13.28 12.82 63.37
CA ASP A 16 -12.34 12.80 62.26
C ASP A 16 -13.02 12.14 61.05
N LEU A 17 -13.20 12.90 59.97
CA LEU A 17 -13.50 12.37 58.63
C LEU A 17 -12.20 12.27 57.85
N LEU A 18 -11.45 11.21 58.11
CA LEU A 18 -10.45 10.70 57.18
C LEU A 18 -11.19 10.18 55.94
N ALA A 19 -11.19 10.97 54.86
CA ALA A 19 -11.54 10.49 53.54
C ALA A 19 -10.52 9.41 53.13
N SER A 20 -10.93 8.15 53.23
CA SER A 20 -10.08 7.00 52.94
C SER A 20 -9.62 7.00 51.46
N PRO A 21 -8.33 6.79 51.16
CA PRO A 21 -7.81 6.68 49.78
C PRO A 21 -8.48 5.54 48.98
N ALA A 22 -9.14 4.61 49.68
CA ALA A 22 -9.83 3.46 49.11
C ALA A 22 -10.99 3.86 48.17
N ALA A 23 -11.71 4.96 48.42
CA ALA A 23 -12.85 5.35 47.56
C ALA A 23 -12.41 5.88 46.18
N SER A 24 -11.25 6.54 46.11
CA SER A 24 -10.60 6.98 44.86
C SER A 24 -9.97 5.80 44.11
N CYS A 25 -9.30 4.90 44.83
CA CYS A 25 -8.69 3.69 44.27
C CYS A 25 -9.75 2.70 43.74
N CYS A 26 -10.88 2.53 44.45
CA CYS A 26 -12.00 1.69 44.01
C CYS A 26 -12.73 2.27 42.78
N ARG A 27 -12.90 3.60 42.67
CA ARG A 27 -13.45 4.23 41.46
C ARG A 27 -12.49 4.13 40.27
N ARG A 28 -11.19 4.36 40.47
CA ARG A 28 -10.17 4.15 39.42
C ARG A 28 -10.10 2.68 39.00
N ARG A 29 -10.13 1.72 39.93
CA ARG A 29 -10.18 0.28 39.60
C ARG A 29 -11.47 -0.11 38.88
N ALA A 30 -12.62 0.43 39.27
CA ALA A 30 -13.89 0.19 38.57
C ALA A 30 -13.88 0.81 37.16
N GLY A 31 -13.33 2.01 36.98
CA GLY A 31 -13.15 2.65 35.67
C GLY A 31 -12.19 1.89 34.76
N VAL A 32 -11.02 1.50 35.27
CA VAL A 32 -10.02 0.68 34.54
C VAL A 32 -10.60 -0.70 34.19
N HIS A 33 -11.37 -1.33 35.09
CA HIS A 33 -11.99 -2.62 34.82
C HIS A 33 -13.13 -2.50 33.79
N ARG A 34 -13.95 -1.45 33.86
CA ARG A 34 -15.01 -1.17 32.88
C ARG A 34 -14.45 -0.84 31.49
N GLN A 35 -13.38 -0.04 31.42
CA GLN A 35 -12.67 0.28 30.18
C GLN A 35 -11.97 -0.96 29.59
N SER A 36 -11.43 -1.86 30.43
CA SER A 36 -10.87 -3.14 29.98
C SER A 36 -11.95 -4.09 29.42
N ILE A 37 -13.16 -4.06 29.97
CA ILE A 37 -14.30 -4.87 29.49
C ILE A 37 -14.86 -4.28 28.19
N LEU A 38 -14.94 -2.96 28.05
CA LEU A 38 -15.37 -2.28 26.82
C LEU A 38 -14.36 -2.49 25.67
N CYS A 39 -13.05 -2.42 25.96
CA CYS A 39 -12.00 -2.78 25.00
C CYS A 39 -12.10 -4.25 24.56
N ALA A 40 -12.45 -5.17 25.47
CA ALA A 40 -12.57 -6.60 25.18
C ALA A 40 -13.75 -6.95 24.24
N GLN A 41 -14.74 -6.05 24.14
CA GLN A 41 -15.93 -6.22 23.30
C GLN A 41 -15.83 -5.46 21.96
N ARG A 42 -14.69 -4.80 21.69
CA ARG A 42 -14.49 -3.99 20.49
C ARG A 42 -13.41 -4.59 19.59
N GLY A 43 -13.76 -4.81 18.33
CA GLY A 43 -12.85 -5.22 17.27
C GLY A 43 -12.45 -4.05 16.38
N VAL A 44 -11.24 -4.07 15.83
CA VAL A 44 -10.75 -3.09 14.87
C VAL A 44 -10.46 -3.78 13.55
N VAL A 45 -11.05 -3.29 12.45
CA VAL A 45 -10.74 -3.76 11.10
C VAL A 45 -10.03 -2.66 10.34
N ILE A 46 -8.75 -2.91 10.02
CA ILE A 46 -7.91 -1.99 9.26
C ILE A 46 -8.22 -2.11 7.77
N LEU A 47 -8.43 -0.97 7.11
CA LEU A 47 -8.73 -0.86 5.68
C LEU A 47 -7.57 -0.18 4.95
N PRO A 48 -6.74 -0.95 4.20
CA PRO A 48 -5.58 -0.44 3.48
C PRO A 48 -5.89 0.65 2.45
N GLY A 49 -4.97 1.61 2.32
CA GLY A 49 -5.01 2.67 1.30
C GLY A 49 -4.48 2.22 -0.06
N LEU A 50 -4.75 3.04 -1.09
CA LEU A 50 -4.35 2.77 -2.46
C LEU A 50 -2.83 2.55 -2.56
N GLY A 51 -2.41 1.45 -3.18
CA GLY A 51 -1.00 1.10 -3.37
C GLY A 51 -0.34 0.37 -2.18
N ASN A 52 -0.99 0.34 -1.01
CA ASN A 52 -0.54 -0.44 0.13
C ASN A 52 -1.05 -1.89 0.11
N ASN A 53 -0.41 -2.78 0.87
CA ASN A 53 -0.92 -4.13 1.12
C ASN A 53 -1.14 -4.38 2.61
N THR A 54 -1.69 -5.54 2.96
CA THR A 54 -1.89 -5.99 4.34
C THR A 54 -0.64 -5.84 5.22
N LYS A 55 0.54 -6.21 4.68
CA LYS A 55 1.80 -6.24 5.44
C LYS A 55 2.25 -4.86 5.89
N ASP A 56 1.89 -3.82 5.15
CA ASP A 56 2.23 -2.42 5.50
C ASP A 56 1.58 -1.96 6.81
N TYR A 57 0.54 -2.66 7.27
CA TYR A 57 -0.21 -2.33 8.48
C TYR A 57 0.06 -3.27 9.64
N GLU A 58 0.92 -4.28 9.50
CA GLU A 58 1.16 -5.24 10.58
C GLU A 58 1.81 -4.59 11.81
N VAL A 59 2.64 -3.56 11.63
CA VAL A 59 3.25 -2.83 12.76
C VAL A 59 2.18 -2.12 13.59
N VAL A 60 1.30 -1.34 12.96
CA VAL A 60 0.19 -0.67 13.67
C VAL A 60 -0.81 -1.69 14.22
N ALA A 61 -1.07 -2.79 13.52
CA ALA A 61 -1.93 -3.84 14.04
C ALA A 61 -1.33 -4.53 15.27
N ALA A 62 -0.03 -4.80 15.27
CA ALA A 62 0.68 -5.34 16.42
C ALA A 62 0.66 -4.37 17.61
N ASP A 63 0.88 -3.08 17.38
CA ASP A 63 0.78 -2.06 18.44
C ASP A 63 -0.63 -2.01 19.05
N LEU A 64 -1.67 -1.98 18.22
CA LEU A 64 -3.06 -2.02 18.67
C LEU A 64 -3.40 -3.32 19.43
N ARG A 65 -2.87 -4.48 19.00
CA ARG A 65 -3.03 -5.75 19.72
C ARG A 65 -2.31 -5.73 21.08
N ASN A 66 -1.11 -5.16 21.15
CA ASN A 66 -0.37 -4.99 22.41
C ASN A 66 -1.12 -4.09 23.40
N ARG A 67 -1.95 -3.17 22.90
CA ARG A 67 -2.86 -2.33 23.70
C ARG A 67 -4.17 -3.05 24.08
N GLY A 68 -4.30 -4.33 23.77
CA GLY A 68 -5.42 -5.19 24.18
C GLY A 68 -6.60 -5.22 23.21
N LEU A 69 -6.48 -4.65 22.01
CA LEU A 69 -7.54 -4.67 21.00
C LEU A 69 -7.50 -5.93 20.15
N LYS A 70 -8.68 -6.43 19.76
CA LYS A 70 -8.79 -7.43 18.69
C LYS A 70 -8.67 -6.73 17.34
N VAL A 71 -7.68 -7.10 16.52
CA VAL A 71 -7.37 -6.38 15.28
C VAL A 71 -7.29 -7.32 14.08
N GLY A 72 -8.09 -7.04 13.07
CA GLY A 72 -8.06 -7.64 11.74
C GLY A 72 -7.63 -6.62 10.69
N ILE A 73 -7.10 -7.11 9.57
CA ILE A 73 -6.70 -6.28 8.42
C ILE A 73 -7.37 -6.87 7.18
N ALA A 74 -8.02 -6.02 6.37
CA ALA A 74 -8.55 -6.44 5.09
C ALA A 74 -7.41 -6.96 4.20
N GLN A 75 -7.57 -8.18 3.68
CA GLN A 75 -6.51 -8.89 2.97
C GLN A 75 -6.31 -8.34 1.56
N VAL A 76 -5.58 -7.24 1.43
CA VAL A 76 -5.32 -6.52 0.18
C VAL A 76 -3.87 -6.73 -0.24
N ALA A 77 -3.66 -7.15 -1.48
CA ALA A 77 -2.33 -7.21 -2.10
C ALA A 77 -2.10 -5.96 -2.97
N ARG A 78 -0.83 -5.55 -3.15
CA ARG A 78 -0.49 -4.41 -4.02
C ARG A 78 -1.00 -4.60 -5.45
N ILE A 79 -0.94 -5.84 -5.94
CA ILE A 79 -1.44 -6.22 -7.25
C ILE A 79 -2.96 -6.03 -7.36
N ASP A 80 -3.69 -6.07 -6.25
CA ASP A 80 -5.14 -5.90 -6.30
C ASP A 80 -5.53 -4.50 -6.77
N TRP A 81 -4.72 -3.49 -6.44
CA TRP A 81 -4.92 -2.12 -6.90
C TRP A 81 -4.73 -1.94 -8.41
N LEU A 82 -4.05 -2.86 -9.10
CA LEU A 82 -4.01 -2.84 -10.58
C LEU A 82 -5.40 -3.05 -11.19
N ARG A 83 -6.37 -3.61 -10.45
CA ARG A 83 -7.76 -3.70 -10.91
C ARG A 83 -8.44 -2.33 -10.97
N ASN A 84 -8.01 -1.37 -10.13
CA ASN A 84 -8.42 0.03 -10.28
C ASN A 84 -7.79 0.68 -11.52
N ALA A 85 -6.59 0.23 -11.94
CA ALA A 85 -6.00 0.62 -13.22
C ALA A 85 -6.65 -0.10 -14.42
N ALA A 86 -7.17 -1.31 -14.26
CA ALA A 86 -7.96 -2.01 -15.28
C ALA A 86 -9.26 -1.27 -15.64
N GLY A 87 -9.72 -0.32 -14.82
CA GLY A 87 -10.76 0.63 -15.19
C GLY A 87 -10.40 1.51 -16.40
N LEU A 88 -9.11 1.65 -16.78
CA LEU A 88 -8.65 2.41 -17.95
C LEU A 88 -9.27 1.97 -19.29
N VAL A 89 -9.87 0.77 -19.36
CA VAL A 89 -10.60 0.30 -20.56
C VAL A 89 -12.10 0.64 -20.54
N ASP A 90 -12.62 1.22 -19.46
CA ASP A 90 -14.01 1.65 -19.33
C ASP A 90 -14.17 3.12 -19.79
N ILE A 91 -15.13 3.41 -20.66
CA ILE A 91 -15.38 4.77 -21.14
C ILE A 91 -15.84 5.72 -20.01
N ASN A 92 -16.44 5.17 -18.94
CA ASN A 92 -16.84 5.91 -17.75
C ASN A 92 -15.64 6.29 -16.86
N TYR A 93 -14.53 5.55 -16.98
CA TYR A 93 -13.25 5.89 -16.33
C TYR A 93 -12.66 7.19 -16.89
N TRP A 94 -12.73 7.37 -18.20
CA TRP A 94 -12.27 8.61 -18.86
C TRP A 94 -13.23 9.78 -18.67
N ARG A 95 -14.52 9.50 -18.47
CA ARG A 95 -15.55 10.51 -18.16
C ARG A 95 -15.59 10.93 -16.69
N GLY A 96 -14.87 10.23 -15.80
CA GLY A 96 -14.92 10.51 -14.36
C GLY A 96 -16.29 10.21 -13.74
N THR A 97 -17.00 9.22 -14.26
CA THR A 97 -18.36 8.83 -13.84
C THR A 97 -18.42 7.39 -13.34
N LEU A 98 -17.30 6.83 -12.85
CA LEU A 98 -17.31 5.47 -12.32
C LEU A 98 -18.28 5.36 -11.15
N GLN A 99 -19.15 4.36 -11.25
CA GLN A 99 -19.93 3.88 -10.13
C GLN A 99 -19.02 2.99 -9.27
N PRO A 100 -19.09 3.06 -7.92
CA PRO A 100 -18.24 2.23 -7.08
C PRO A 100 -18.43 0.73 -7.35
N ARG A 101 -19.66 0.31 -7.65
CA ARG A 101 -19.96 -1.08 -8.03
C ARG A 101 -20.18 -1.18 -9.54
N PRO A 102 -19.62 -2.19 -10.21
CA PRO A 102 -18.80 -3.28 -9.67
C PRO A 102 -17.29 -2.95 -9.54
N THR A 103 -16.88 -1.71 -9.83
CA THR A 103 -15.46 -1.32 -9.98
C THR A 103 -14.57 -1.66 -8.78
N VAL A 104 -15.06 -1.48 -7.55
CA VAL A 104 -14.31 -1.75 -6.32
C VAL A 104 -14.87 -2.93 -5.52
N ASP A 105 -15.74 -3.76 -6.09
CA ASP A 105 -16.33 -4.92 -5.41
C ASP A 105 -15.26 -5.89 -4.90
N TRP A 106 -14.15 -6.03 -5.61
CA TRP A 106 -13.00 -6.82 -5.16
C TRP A 106 -12.48 -6.34 -3.79
N TYR A 107 -12.46 -5.04 -3.55
CA TYR A 107 -12.03 -4.44 -2.29
C TYR A 107 -13.13 -4.60 -1.26
N LEU A 108 -14.37 -4.27 -1.61
CA LEU A 108 -15.52 -4.38 -0.70
C LEU A 108 -15.71 -5.81 -0.19
N ASN A 109 -15.48 -6.83 -1.02
CA ASN A 109 -15.52 -8.24 -0.61
C ASN A 109 -14.41 -8.59 0.40
N LYS A 110 -13.20 -8.03 0.25
CA LYS A 110 -12.11 -8.21 1.22
C LYS A 110 -12.41 -7.51 2.55
N VAL A 111 -13.02 -6.32 2.50
CA VAL A 111 -13.53 -5.63 3.68
C VAL A 111 -14.60 -6.46 4.36
N HIS A 112 -15.58 -6.95 3.60
CA HIS A 112 -16.67 -7.76 4.11
C HIS A 112 -16.14 -9.01 4.83
N ALA A 113 -15.22 -9.75 4.21
CA ALA A 113 -14.61 -10.93 4.81
C ALA A 113 -13.86 -10.60 6.11
N ALA A 114 -13.14 -9.48 6.17
CA ALA A 114 -12.44 -9.06 7.38
C ALA A 114 -13.41 -8.63 8.50
N VAL A 115 -14.52 -7.97 8.15
CA VAL A 115 -15.57 -7.60 9.11
C VAL A 115 -16.26 -8.86 9.64
N GLN A 116 -16.64 -9.81 8.77
CA GLN A 116 -17.26 -11.07 9.22
C GLN A 116 -16.31 -11.87 10.12
N GLY A 117 -15.05 -12.04 9.72
CA GLY A 117 -14.05 -12.73 10.55
C GLY A 117 -13.80 -12.04 11.90
N MET A 118 -13.90 -10.70 11.96
CA MET A 118 -13.84 -9.98 13.24
C MET A 118 -15.09 -10.21 14.08
N ARG A 119 -16.28 -10.19 13.48
CA ARG A 119 -17.54 -10.46 14.18
C ARG A 119 -17.55 -11.85 14.81
N GLU A 120 -17.05 -12.86 14.10
CA GLU A 120 -16.92 -14.23 14.63
C GLU A 120 -16.00 -14.31 15.86
N GLN A 121 -15.00 -13.42 15.96
CA GLN A 121 -14.09 -13.34 17.11
C GLN A 121 -14.66 -12.52 18.28
N LEU A 122 -15.71 -11.74 18.06
CA LEU A 122 -16.35 -10.93 19.09
C LEU A 122 -17.49 -11.73 19.72
N GLU A 123 -17.31 -12.12 20.98
CA GLU A 123 -18.36 -12.79 21.75
C GLU A 123 -19.50 -11.82 22.07
N GLY A 124 -20.73 -12.31 22.24
CA GLY A 124 -21.82 -11.54 22.87
C GLY A 124 -22.35 -10.30 22.12
N GLY A 125 -21.99 -10.10 20.85
CA GLY A 125 -22.49 -8.97 20.05
C GLY A 125 -21.62 -7.71 20.09
N GLY A 126 -20.31 -7.86 20.33
CA GLY A 126 -19.34 -6.77 20.28
C GLY A 126 -19.36 -5.95 18.99
N SER A 127 -18.85 -4.71 19.07
CA SER A 127 -18.85 -3.76 17.95
C SER A 127 -17.52 -3.69 17.22
N VAL A 128 -17.57 -3.34 15.93
CA VAL A 128 -16.43 -3.21 15.05
C VAL A 128 -16.20 -1.74 14.73
N THR A 129 -14.96 -1.29 14.93
CA THR A 129 -14.45 -0.03 14.41
C THR A 129 -13.73 -0.26 13.10
N LEU A 130 -14.14 0.44 12.04
CA LEU A 130 -13.40 0.49 10.78
C LEU A 130 -12.29 1.54 10.91
N LEU A 131 -11.03 1.11 10.86
CA LEU A 131 -9.85 1.98 10.86
C LEU A 131 -9.30 2.08 9.43
N ALA A 132 -9.61 3.17 8.75
CA ALA A 132 -9.41 3.28 7.32
C ALA A 132 -8.30 4.27 6.96
N HIS A 133 -7.36 3.87 6.12
CA HIS A 133 -6.26 4.73 5.70
C HIS A 133 -6.42 5.22 4.27
N SER A 134 -6.23 6.52 4.03
CA SER A 134 -6.20 7.11 2.68
C SER A 134 -7.44 6.69 1.87
N ALA A 135 -7.27 6.04 0.73
CA ALA A 135 -8.39 5.54 -0.09
C ALA A 135 -9.36 4.60 0.65
N GLY A 136 -8.88 3.88 1.67
CA GLY A 136 -9.70 3.02 2.51
C GLY A 136 -10.88 3.78 3.15
N GLY A 137 -10.74 5.08 3.43
CA GLY A 137 -11.80 5.86 4.09
C GLY A 137 -13.04 6.07 3.23
N TRP A 138 -12.88 6.49 1.97
CA TRP A 138 -14.03 6.60 1.08
C TRP A 138 -14.53 5.22 0.61
N LEU A 139 -13.66 4.21 0.51
CA LEU A 139 -14.07 2.82 0.28
C LEU A 139 -14.89 2.26 1.44
N ALA A 140 -14.57 2.63 2.69
CA ALA A 140 -15.36 2.26 3.87
C ALA A 140 -16.76 2.86 3.78
N ARG A 141 -16.90 4.11 3.34
CA ARG A 141 -18.21 4.75 3.14
C ARG A 141 -19.04 4.05 2.06
N VAL A 142 -18.40 3.59 0.97
CA VAL A 142 -19.06 2.74 -0.04
C VAL A 142 -19.48 1.39 0.55
N TYR A 143 -18.63 0.79 1.38
CA TYR A 143 -18.93 -0.46 2.06
C TYR A 143 -20.17 -0.32 2.96
N LEU A 144 -20.21 0.68 3.83
CA LEU A 144 -21.33 0.94 4.75
C LEU A 144 -22.64 1.18 3.98
N LEU A 145 -22.58 1.93 2.87
CA LEU A 145 -23.75 2.20 2.04
C LEU A 145 -24.36 0.92 1.44
N GLY A 146 -23.52 -0.04 1.03
CA GLY A 146 -24.01 -1.20 0.28
C GLY A 146 -23.95 -2.55 1.00
N TYR A 147 -23.34 -2.63 2.18
CA TYR A 147 -23.36 -3.82 3.05
C TYR A 147 -24.02 -3.54 4.42
N GLY A 148 -24.36 -2.28 4.70
CA GLY A 148 -24.98 -1.85 5.96
C GLY A 148 -23.98 -1.61 7.09
N THR A 149 -24.54 -1.25 8.24
CA THR A 149 -23.83 -0.80 9.45
C THR A 149 -23.90 -1.78 10.62
N GLU A 150 -24.48 -2.97 10.40
CA GLU A 150 -24.67 -3.98 11.44
C GLU A 150 -23.36 -4.27 12.21
N ASN A 151 -23.40 -4.26 13.55
CA ASN A 151 -22.23 -4.43 14.43
C ASN A 151 -21.04 -3.50 14.14
N ILE A 152 -21.21 -2.43 13.37
CA ILE A 152 -20.21 -1.39 13.15
C ILE A 152 -20.76 -0.13 13.80
N ASP A 153 -20.03 0.44 14.75
CA ASP A 153 -20.45 1.65 15.46
C ASP A 153 -19.52 2.84 15.19
N ARG A 154 -18.40 2.61 14.48
CA ARG A 154 -17.40 3.66 14.26
C ARG A 154 -16.62 3.51 12.96
N LEU A 155 -16.41 4.65 12.28
CA LEU A 155 -15.46 4.82 11.19
C LEU A 155 -14.40 5.86 11.59
N VAL A 156 -13.16 5.41 11.76
CA VAL A 156 -11.99 6.26 11.98
C VAL A 156 -11.18 6.30 10.69
N THR A 157 -10.92 7.50 10.15
CA THR A 157 -10.13 7.66 8.93
C THR A 157 -8.79 8.34 9.20
N LEU A 158 -7.72 7.86 8.56
CA LEU A 158 -6.36 8.36 8.67
C LEU A 158 -5.94 8.92 7.30
N GLY A 159 -5.88 10.25 7.18
CA GLY A 159 -5.47 10.94 5.95
C GLY A 159 -6.33 10.63 4.73
N SER A 160 -7.64 10.37 4.90
CA SER A 160 -8.53 10.02 3.80
C SER A 160 -9.11 11.26 3.11
N PRO A 161 -9.03 11.39 1.77
CA PRO A 161 -9.75 12.46 1.07
C PRO A 161 -11.25 12.12 1.02
N HIS A 162 -12.09 13.07 1.45
CA HIS A 162 -13.54 12.89 1.54
C HIS A 162 -14.35 13.74 0.57
N GLN A 163 -13.72 14.78 0.01
CA GLN A 163 -14.34 15.70 -0.95
C GLN A 163 -13.94 15.29 -2.37
N PRO A 164 -14.86 15.40 -3.34
CA PRO A 164 -14.51 15.19 -4.74
C PRO A 164 -13.58 16.32 -5.20
N PRO A 165 -12.68 16.04 -6.16
CA PRO A 165 -11.85 17.09 -6.73
C PRO A 165 -12.72 18.17 -7.40
N PRO A 166 -12.29 19.44 -7.38
CA PRO A 166 -13.07 20.52 -7.96
C PRO A 166 -13.27 20.34 -9.47
N LYS A 167 -14.51 20.56 -9.92
CA LYS A 167 -14.91 20.42 -11.33
C LYS A 167 -14.62 21.66 -12.18
N GLU A 168 -14.39 22.81 -11.56
CA GLU A 168 -14.23 24.11 -12.23
C GLU A 168 -12.87 24.74 -11.90
N GLY A 169 -12.25 25.40 -12.89
CA GLY A 169 -11.09 26.29 -12.68
C GLY A 169 -9.69 25.66 -12.77
N VAL A 170 -9.56 24.33 -12.75
CA VAL A 170 -8.26 23.66 -12.92
C VAL A 170 -8.22 22.96 -14.28
N THR A 171 -7.61 23.60 -15.28
CA THR A 171 -7.23 22.91 -16.51
C THR A 171 -6.31 21.74 -16.14
N PHE A 172 -6.66 20.51 -16.53
CA PHE A 172 -5.92 19.25 -16.29
C PHE A 172 -6.15 18.50 -14.96
N THR A 173 -7.23 18.74 -14.21
CA THR A 173 -7.60 17.85 -13.08
C THR A 173 -8.05 16.47 -13.59
N VAL A 174 -7.19 15.48 -13.40
CA VAL A 174 -7.57 14.08 -13.56
C VAL A 174 -8.06 13.59 -12.20
N ASP A 175 -9.37 13.37 -12.06
CA ASP A 175 -9.94 12.78 -10.84
C ASP A 175 -9.29 11.40 -10.61
N GLN A 176 -8.39 11.29 -9.62
CA GLN A 176 -7.70 10.04 -9.30
C GLN A 176 -8.66 8.96 -8.78
N THR A 177 -9.85 9.35 -8.31
CA THR A 177 -10.94 8.45 -7.92
C THR A 177 -11.95 8.21 -9.03
N ARG A 178 -11.78 8.90 -10.17
CA ARG A 178 -12.48 8.70 -11.45
C ARG A 178 -14.01 8.70 -11.33
N GLY A 179 -14.55 9.51 -10.42
CA GLY A 179 -15.98 9.65 -10.17
C GLY A 179 -16.47 9.02 -8.87
N ILE A 180 -15.68 8.14 -8.24
CA ILE A 180 -16.13 7.43 -7.04
C ILE A 180 -16.27 8.37 -5.85
N LEU A 181 -15.35 9.32 -5.62
CA LEU A 181 -15.55 10.32 -4.56
C LEU A 181 -16.75 11.23 -4.84
N THR A 182 -17.01 11.54 -6.11
CA THR A 182 -18.21 12.30 -6.50
C THR A 182 -19.48 11.49 -6.17
N TYR A 183 -19.49 10.19 -6.47
CA TYR A 183 -20.57 9.29 -6.08
C TYR A 183 -20.75 9.25 -4.56
N VAL A 184 -19.67 9.05 -3.80
CA VAL A 184 -19.68 8.97 -2.33
C VAL A 184 -20.21 10.28 -1.73
N ALA A 185 -19.72 11.42 -2.19
CA ALA A 185 -20.19 12.72 -1.74
C ALA A 185 -21.69 12.94 -2.04
N SER A 186 -22.21 12.36 -3.11
CA SER A 186 -23.61 12.53 -3.52
C SER A 186 -24.56 11.54 -2.83
N ASN A 187 -24.12 10.32 -2.56
CA ASN A 187 -24.98 9.23 -2.06
C ASN A 187 -24.84 8.99 -0.55
N CYS A 188 -23.72 9.38 0.05
CA CYS A 188 -23.53 9.32 1.50
C CYS A 188 -22.79 10.56 2.03
N PRO A 189 -23.36 11.78 1.90
CA PRO A 189 -22.71 13.04 2.27
C PRO A 189 -22.37 13.12 3.77
N GLY A 190 -21.26 13.79 4.09
CA GLY A 190 -20.84 14.04 5.47
C GLY A 190 -20.79 12.76 6.32
N ARG A 191 -21.09 12.92 7.61
CA ARG A 191 -21.50 11.83 8.49
C ARG A 191 -22.89 11.35 8.09
N PHE A 192 -22.95 10.38 7.19
CA PHE A 192 -24.20 9.91 6.61
C PHE A 192 -25.00 8.95 7.51
N HIS A 193 -24.30 8.09 8.24
CA HIS A 193 -24.91 7.13 9.17
C HIS A 193 -24.92 7.72 10.57
N ASP A 194 -26.09 8.16 11.04
CA ASP A 194 -26.27 8.81 12.35
C ASP A 194 -25.91 7.87 13.51
N GLU A 195 -26.13 6.58 13.34
CA GLU A 195 -25.87 5.54 14.31
C GLU A 195 -24.36 5.24 14.49
N LEU A 196 -23.51 5.72 13.58
CA LEU A 196 -22.06 5.57 13.64
C LEU A 196 -21.38 6.84 14.14
N GLU A 197 -20.33 6.68 14.93
CA GLU A 197 -19.34 7.72 15.16
C GLU A 197 -18.39 7.83 13.97
N TYR A 198 -18.21 9.04 13.45
CA TYR A 198 -17.22 9.33 12.41
C TYR A 198 -16.10 10.14 13.02
N VAL A 199 -14.87 9.66 12.88
CA VAL A 199 -13.66 10.41 13.26
C VAL A 199 -12.74 10.54 12.05
N THR A 200 -12.30 11.76 11.77
CA THR A 200 -11.32 12.04 10.72
C THR A 200 -10.03 12.54 11.35
N VAL A 201 -8.95 11.82 11.11
CA VAL A 201 -7.60 12.13 11.60
C VAL A 201 -6.78 12.58 10.41
N ALA A 202 -6.30 13.82 10.44
CA ALA A 202 -5.57 14.43 9.34
C ALA A 202 -4.20 14.93 9.78
N GLY A 203 -3.17 14.60 9.02
CA GLY A 203 -1.81 15.02 9.25
C GLY A 203 -1.55 16.42 8.67
N LYS A 204 -0.77 17.20 9.39
CA LYS A 204 -0.29 18.52 8.98
C LYS A 204 1.23 18.51 9.03
N PHE A 205 1.84 18.11 7.92
CA PHE A 205 3.28 17.92 7.78
C PHE A 205 3.92 19.00 6.92
N VAL A 206 3.32 19.32 5.79
CA VAL A 206 3.90 20.23 4.79
C VAL A 206 2.82 21.11 4.18
N GLU A 207 3.15 22.38 4.01
CA GLU A 207 2.36 23.32 3.22
C GLU A 207 2.77 23.22 1.76
N GLY A 208 1.81 22.94 0.88
CA GLY A 208 2.03 23.02 -0.55
C GLY A 208 2.33 24.45 -1.01
N ALA A 209 2.80 24.61 -2.24
CA ALA A 209 3.02 25.91 -2.83
C ALA A 209 2.64 25.92 -4.31
N GLY A 210 2.13 27.06 -4.80
CA GLY A 210 1.93 27.27 -6.22
C GLY A 210 3.26 27.24 -7.01
N LEU A 211 3.23 26.75 -8.25
CA LEU A 211 4.43 26.65 -9.10
C LEU A 211 5.20 27.97 -9.26
N ARG A 212 4.47 29.09 -9.29
CA ARG A 212 5.01 30.45 -9.43
C ARG A 212 5.34 31.13 -8.10
N GLN A 213 5.10 30.48 -6.96
CA GLN A 213 5.36 31.04 -5.64
C GLN A 213 6.87 31.20 -5.43
N LYS A 214 7.31 32.45 -5.21
CA LYS A 214 8.71 32.78 -4.91
C LYS A 214 9.05 32.33 -3.49
N GLY A 215 10.27 31.85 -3.28
CA GLY A 215 10.75 31.37 -1.98
C GLY A 215 10.29 29.96 -1.58
N ALA A 216 9.33 29.36 -2.29
CA ALA A 216 8.91 27.98 -2.03
C ALA A 216 9.92 26.96 -2.58
N SER A 217 10.18 25.92 -1.79
CA SER A 217 11.05 24.80 -2.17
C SER A 217 10.46 23.97 -3.32
N ILE A 218 11.29 23.18 -3.99
CA ILE A 218 10.85 22.23 -5.03
C ILE A 218 9.87 21.21 -4.44
N ALA A 219 10.13 20.73 -3.23
CA ALA A 219 9.26 19.78 -2.53
C ALA A 219 7.86 20.37 -2.27
N GLN A 220 7.78 21.61 -1.76
CA GLN A 220 6.49 22.28 -1.54
C GLN A 220 5.72 22.51 -2.85
N LYS A 221 6.41 22.82 -3.95
CA LYS A 221 5.79 22.97 -5.27
C LYS A 221 5.23 21.65 -5.80
N LEU A 222 5.96 20.54 -5.65
CA LEU A 222 5.49 19.22 -6.04
C LEU A 222 4.27 18.79 -5.22
N VAL A 223 4.30 19.01 -3.90
CA VAL A 223 3.16 18.78 -3.00
C VAL A 223 1.97 19.66 -3.41
N GLY A 224 2.21 20.94 -3.70
CA GLY A 224 1.17 21.89 -4.11
C GLY A 224 0.49 21.49 -5.42
N VAL A 225 1.20 20.88 -6.37
CA VAL A 225 0.59 20.29 -7.57
C VAL A 225 -0.37 19.15 -7.19
N GLY A 226 0.03 18.29 -6.26
CA GLY A 226 -0.83 17.22 -5.74
C GLY A 226 -2.08 17.78 -5.04
N TYR A 227 -1.93 18.78 -4.17
CA TYR A 227 -3.04 19.38 -3.44
C TYR A 227 -4.02 20.11 -4.36
N LEU A 228 -3.50 20.78 -5.39
CA LEU A 228 -4.32 21.38 -6.43
C LEU A 228 -5.21 20.35 -7.13
N GLN A 229 -4.71 19.12 -7.36
CA GLN A 229 -5.50 18.05 -7.94
C GLN A 229 -6.59 17.50 -7.01
N VAL A 230 -6.36 17.53 -5.69
CA VAL A 230 -7.28 16.94 -4.70
C VAL A 230 -8.33 17.94 -4.23
N CYS A 231 -7.94 19.20 -3.94
CA CYS A 231 -8.83 20.21 -3.35
C CYS A 231 -8.92 21.52 -4.14
N GLY A 232 -8.21 21.66 -5.25
CA GLY A 232 -8.24 22.89 -6.07
C GLY A 232 -7.33 24.01 -5.56
N GLU A 233 -6.62 23.80 -4.45
CA GLU A 233 -5.70 24.78 -3.88
C GLU A 233 -4.31 24.20 -3.70
N ALA A 234 -3.29 24.90 -4.20
CA ALA A 234 -1.89 24.46 -4.11
C ALA A 234 -1.23 24.85 -2.79
N SER A 235 -1.62 25.98 -2.19
CA SER A 235 -0.99 26.58 -1.02
C SER A 235 -1.80 26.30 0.24
N VAL A 236 -1.93 25.02 0.58
CA VAL A 236 -2.63 24.54 1.77
C VAL A 236 -1.77 23.54 2.52
N TRP A 237 -2.04 23.38 3.82
CA TRP A 237 -1.40 22.37 4.65
C TRP A 237 -1.98 20.97 4.40
N GLY A 238 -1.16 19.94 4.56
CA GLY A 238 -1.61 18.56 4.62
C GLY A 238 -0.48 17.60 4.97
N ASP A 239 -0.71 16.31 4.75
CA ASP A 239 0.20 15.22 5.16
C ASP A 239 1.22 14.84 4.07
N GLY A 240 1.43 15.70 3.08
CA GLY A 240 2.24 15.49 1.88
C GLY A 240 1.54 14.78 0.72
N VAL A 241 0.34 14.22 0.92
CA VAL A 241 -0.45 13.60 -0.17
C VAL A 241 -1.88 14.14 -0.19
N VAL A 242 -2.53 14.18 0.98
CA VAL A 242 -3.90 14.67 1.13
C VAL A 242 -3.88 16.03 1.83
N PRO A 243 -4.45 17.07 1.20
CA PRO A 243 -4.56 18.39 1.82
C PRO A 243 -5.62 18.37 2.92
N LEU A 244 -5.37 19.11 4.00
CA LEU A 244 -6.20 19.17 5.20
C LEU A 244 -7.67 19.50 4.91
N PRO A 245 -8.02 20.46 4.00
CA PRO A 245 -9.40 20.73 3.64
C PRO A 245 -10.16 19.52 3.07
N ALA A 246 -9.46 18.61 2.40
CA ALA A 246 -10.06 17.39 1.85
C ALA A 246 -10.05 16.22 2.85
N ALA A 247 -9.22 16.27 3.89
CA ALA A 247 -9.03 15.19 4.86
C ALA A 247 -10.12 15.15 5.94
N HIS A 248 -10.76 16.28 6.22
CA HIS A 248 -11.84 16.38 7.19
C HIS A 248 -13.22 16.23 6.53
N LEU A 249 -14.12 15.57 7.25
CA LEU A 249 -15.49 15.28 6.82
C LEU A 249 -16.46 16.10 7.68
N GLU A 250 -17.47 16.68 7.03
CA GLU A 250 -18.53 17.42 7.70
C GLU A 250 -19.32 16.51 8.65
N GLY A 251 -19.64 17.00 9.85
CA GLY A 251 -20.37 16.25 10.89
C GLY A 251 -19.56 15.17 11.61
N ALA A 252 -18.33 14.89 11.18
CA ALA A 252 -17.41 14.00 11.88
C ALA A 252 -16.64 14.73 13.00
N ARG A 253 -16.16 13.98 13.99
CA ARG A 253 -15.14 14.47 14.92
C ARG A 253 -13.82 14.61 14.18
N GLN A 254 -13.18 15.77 14.27
CA GLN A 254 -11.99 16.10 13.49
C GLN A 254 -10.76 16.23 14.39
N ILE A 255 -9.69 15.49 14.08
CA ILE A 255 -8.40 15.51 14.78
C ILE A 255 -7.32 15.91 13.78
N THR A 256 -6.62 17.01 14.03
CA THR A 256 -5.46 17.41 13.22
C THR A 256 -4.16 17.09 13.98
N LEU A 257 -3.23 16.42 13.32
CA LEU A 257 -1.96 16.00 13.89
C LEU A 257 -0.79 16.76 13.25
N GLU A 258 -0.21 17.69 14.02
CA GLU A 258 1.01 18.39 13.62
C GLU A 258 2.18 17.40 13.43
N GLY A 259 2.95 17.60 12.36
CA GLY A 259 4.15 16.86 12.03
C GLY A 259 3.94 15.45 11.46
N VAL A 260 2.71 15.05 11.13
CA VAL A 260 2.39 13.67 10.69
C VAL A 260 2.25 13.57 9.17
N TYR A 261 3.05 12.68 8.57
CA TYR A 261 3.08 12.39 7.13
C TYR A 261 2.08 11.28 6.74
N HIS A 262 1.77 11.20 5.44
CA HIS A 262 0.75 10.31 4.90
C HIS A 262 1.06 8.82 5.06
N SER A 263 2.26 8.37 4.63
CA SER A 263 2.47 6.97 4.26
C SER A 263 3.47 6.22 5.15
N PRO A 264 3.22 4.92 5.43
CA PRO A 264 4.18 4.04 6.09
C PRO A 264 5.49 3.86 5.30
N LEU A 265 5.44 3.94 3.95
CA LEU A 265 6.60 3.67 3.08
C LEU A 265 7.67 4.78 3.09
N GLY A 266 7.37 5.93 3.69
CA GLY A 266 8.33 7.03 3.91
C GLY A 266 8.72 7.22 5.37
N SER A 267 8.17 6.41 6.27
CA SER A 267 8.42 6.48 7.71
C SER A 267 9.67 5.69 8.09
N ILE A 268 10.84 6.15 7.67
CA ILE A 268 12.10 5.60 8.19
C ILE A 268 12.56 6.48 9.35
N ALA A 269 12.31 6.02 10.57
CA ALA A 269 13.34 5.93 11.61
C ALA A 269 12.94 4.83 12.61
N ALA A 270 13.92 3.97 12.93
CA ALA A 270 13.91 2.99 14.01
C ALA A 270 13.09 1.69 13.84
N VAL A 271 13.49 0.82 12.91
CA VAL A 271 13.53 -0.62 13.19
C VAL A 271 14.90 -1.14 12.74
N GLU A 272 15.51 -1.93 13.62
CA GLU A 272 16.91 -2.30 13.69
C GLU A 272 17.53 -2.83 12.37
N GLY A 273 18.73 -2.32 12.07
CA GLY A 273 19.71 -2.98 11.20
C GLY A 273 19.46 -2.92 9.69
N GLY A 274 19.87 -1.85 9.01
CA GLY A 274 19.93 -1.88 7.55
C GLY A 274 20.25 -0.58 6.82
N LYS A 275 21.54 -0.24 6.74
CA LYS A 275 22.22 0.70 5.81
C LYS A 275 21.82 2.18 5.85
N GLU A 276 22.79 2.96 6.34
CA GLU A 276 22.81 4.41 6.45
C GLU A 276 22.63 5.11 5.09
N GLY A 277 21.65 6.02 5.01
CA GLY A 277 21.50 7.00 3.93
C GLY A 277 22.30 8.29 4.22
N PRO A 278 22.54 9.15 3.21
CA PRO A 278 23.63 10.14 3.23
C PRO A 278 23.33 11.46 3.99
N ASP A 279 22.34 11.51 4.88
CA ASP A 279 22.07 12.73 5.66
C ASP A 279 21.60 12.40 7.09
N LYS A 280 22.45 12.72 8.07
CA LYS A 280 22.24 12.50 9.52
C LYS A 280 21.36 13.57 10.18
N SER A 281 20.62 14.39 9.42
CA SER A 281 19.85 15.52 9.97
C SER A 281 18.33 15.45 9.77
N SER A 282 17.81 14.45 9.06
CA SER A 282 16.36 14.27 8.91
C SER A 282 15.81 13.33 10.00
N PRO A 283 15.12 13.83 11.06
CA PRO A 283 14.33 12.97 11.92
C PRO A 283 13.33 12.21 11.03
N GLY A 284 13.11 10.92 11.31
CA GLY A 284 12.19 10.10 10.50
C GLY A 284 10.84 10.80 10.32
N ARG A 285 10.14 10.53 9.22
CA ARG A 285 8.81 11.12 8.97
C ARG A 285 7.77 10.28 9.71
N PRO A 286 7.28 10.68 10.91
CA PRO A 286 6.27 9.90 11.60
C PRO A 286 5.00 9.92 10.75
N TRP A 287 4.34 8.76 10.64
CA TRP A 287 3.07 8.61 9.93
C TRP A 287 1.99 8.20 10.92
N TYR A 288 0.74 8.11 10.47
CA TYR A 288 -0.39 7.81 11.36
C TYR A 288 -0.20 6.55 12.22
N GLY A 289 0.46 5.52 11.70
CA GLY A 289 0.72 4.26 12.42
C GLY A 289 2.06 4.19 13.15
N SER A 290 2.84 5.28 13.23
CA SER A 290 4.00 5.34 14.13
C SER A 290 3.53 5.25 15.59
N PRO A 291 4.17 4.46 16.48
CA PRO A 291 3.67 4.24 17.85
C PRO A 291 3.31 5.52 18.62
N ASP A 292 4.20 6.51 18.65
CA ASP A 292 3.95 7.80 19.31
C ASP A 292 2.81 8.61 18.66
N VAL A 293 2.52 8.35 17.39
CA VAL A 293 1.38 8.97 16.69
C VAL A 293 0.10 8.23 17.00
N VAL A 294 0.12 6.89 17.15
CA VAL A 294 -1.04 6.09 17.57
C VAL A 294 -1.57 6.62 18.90
N ASP A 295 -0.70 6.93 19.86
CA ASP A 295 -1.10 7.52 21.15
C ASP A 295 -1.94 8.80 21.02
N ARG A 296 -1.74 9.57 19.95
CA ARG A 296 -2.42 10.85 19.74
C ARG A 296 -3.85 10.70 19.21
N TRP A 297 -4.22 9.53 18.70
CA TRP A 297 -5.55 9.29 18.14
C TRP A 297 -6.21 7.99 18.61
N ILE A 298 -5.54 7.15 19.40
CA ILE A 298 -6.05 5.84 19.86
C ILE A 298 -7.41 5.94 20.55
N ASP A 299 -7.66 7.02 21.29
CA ASP A 299 -8.96 7.31 21.91
C ASP A 299 -10.10 7.35 20.89
N ALA A 300 -9.81 7.71 19.64
CA ALA A 300 -10.78 7.61 18.55
C ALA A 300 -11.18 6.20 18.20
N VAL A 301 -10.36 5.21 18.49
CA VAL A 301 -10.69 3.82 18.24
C VAL A 301 -11.35 3.20 19.46
N VAL A 302 -10.95 3.58 20.68
CA VAL A 302 -11.34 2.86 21.90
C VAL A 302 -12.43 3.53 22.72
N ALA A 303 -12.51 4.85 22.79
CA ALA A 303 -13.37 5.54 23.74
C ALA A 303 -14.73 5.87 23.14
N ASP A 304 -15.79 5.71 23.93
CA ASP A 304 -17.12 6.19 23.54
C ASP A 304 -17.16 7.72 23.70
N ALA A 305 -17.77 8.43 22.74
CA ALA A 305 -17.73 9.88 22.66
C ALA A 305 -18.19 10.58 23.96
N SER A 306 -19.13 9.98 24.69
CA SER A 306 -19.60 10.46 26.00
C SER A 306 -18.52 10.38 27.09
N GLU A 307 -17.72 9.32 27.12
CA GLU A 307 -16.68 9.12 28.13
C GLU A 307 -15.51 10.10 27.95
N LEU A 308 -15.18 10.45 26.69
CA LEU A 308 -14.19 11.49 26.38
C LEU A 308 -14.64 12.88 26.82
N GLN A 309 -15.94 13.16 26.77
CA GLN A 309 -16.50 14.45 27.12
C GLN A 309 -16.54 14.64 28.65
N ASP A 310 -16.90 13.58 29.37
CA ASP A 310 -16.85 13.53 30.84
C ASP A 310 -15.40 13.59 31.34
N ALA A 311 -14.48 12.84 30.72
CA ALA A 311 -13.05 12.87 31.07
C ALA A 311 -12.42 14.25 30.84
N LYS A 312 -12.77 14.97 29.77
CA LYS A 312 -12.31 16.35 29.53
C LYS A 312 -12.84 17.33 30.57
N MET A 313 -14.08 17.15 31.02
CA MET A 313 -14.67 17.94 32.10
C MET A 313 -13.95 17.69 33.43
N GLU A 314 -13.61 16.44 33.75
CA GLU A 314 -12.86 16.09 34.95
C GLU A 314 -11.38 16.54 34.88
N LEU A 315 -10.72 16.39 33.72
CA LEU A 315 -9.32 16.82 33.54
C LEU A 315 -9.18 18.34 33.62
N GLY A 316 -10.15 19.10 33.10
CA GLY A 316 -10.21 20.55 33.26
C GLY A 316 -10.32 20.98 34.73
N GLN A 317 -10.90 20.14 35.59
CA GLN A 317 -10.96 20.36 37.04
C GLN A 317 -9.66 19.94 37.75
N LEU A 318 -8.97 18.91 37.25
CA LEU A 318 -7.72 18.37 37.81
C LEU A 318 -6.46 19.17 37.43
N VAL A 319 -6.35 19.67 36.20
CA VAL A 319 -5.19 20.48 35.75
C VAL A 319 -5.10 21.83 36.46
N GLY A 320 -6.20 22.30 37.08
CA GLY A 320 -6.17 23.42 38.02
C GLY A 320 -5.41 23.12 39.33
N SER A 321 -5.00 21.86 39.56
CA SER A 321 -4.32 21.42 40.77
C SER A 321 -3.17 20.46 40.45
N VAL A 322 -1.93 20.90 40.73
CA VAL A 322 -0.70 20.10 40.95
C VAL A 322 0.37 20.09 39.84
N VAL A 323 1.59 20.41 40.29
CA VAL A 323 2.92 20.47 39.62
C VAL A 323 3.63 19.11 39.77
N PRO A 324 4.43 18.61 38.79
CA PRO A 324 5.05 17.29 38.87
C PRO A 324 6.45 17.29 39.52
N ASP A 325 6.78 16.19 40.21
CA ASP A 325 8.08 15.88 40.78
C ASP A 325 8.69 14.65 40.06
N GLU A 326 9.99 14.72 39.80
CA GLU A 326 10.78 13.77 39.02
C GLU A 326 11.47 12.77 39.96
N ASN A 327 11.31 11.45 39.72
CA ASN A 327 12.32 10.39 39.89
C ASN A 327 11.68 9.01 40.11
N ALA A 328 11.85 8.09 39.16
CA ALA A 328 12.10 6.67 39.42
C ALA A 328 12.44 5.91 38.13
N PHE A 329 13.69 5.50 37.96
CA PHE A 329 14.15 4.49 36.99
C PHE A 329 14.59 3.24 37.77
N VAL A 330 14.26 2.05 37.25
CA VAL A 330 14.90 0.78 37.64
C VAL A 330 15.07 -0.11 36.40
N GLU A 331 16.28 -0.65 36.26
CA GLU A 331 16.84 -1.46 35.16
C GLU A 331 16.83 -2.97 35.53
N LEU A 332 16.66 -3.87 34.55
CA LEU A 332 16.78 -5.33 34.74
C LEU A 332 17.52 -5.98 33.57
N THR A 333 18.53 -6.79 33.90
CA THR A 333 19.39 -7.55 32.98
C THR A 333 19.13 -9.06 33.01
N ASP A 334 19.34 -9.66 31.83
CA ASP A 334 20.03 -10.93 31.53
C ASP A 334 19.26 -12.22 31.17
N THR A 335 19.86 -12.96 30.21
CA THR A 335 19.33 -14.15 29.49
C THR A 335 20.28 -15.36 29.61
N PRO A 336 19.83 -16.59 29.29
CA PRO A 336 20.75 -17.59 28.74
C PRO A 336 20.23 -18.42 27.54
N ARG A 337 21.21 -18.89 26.75
CA ARG A 337 21.18 -19.61 25.46
C ARG A 337 20.73 -21.08 25.54
N ARG A 338 20.28 -21.63 24.40
CA ARG A 338 20.10 -23.08 24.11
C ARG A 338 20.80 -23.54 22.82
N SER A 339 21.00 -24.85 22.76
CA SER A 339 21.93 -25.65 21.95
C SER A 339 21.31 -26.45 20.78
N ASN A 340 22.16 -26.74 19.79
CA ASN A 340 22.30 -27.95 18.92
C ASN A 340 21.24 -28.35 17.87
N LEU A 341 21.76 -28.66 16.67
CA LEU A 341 21.13 -29.29 15.50
C LEU A 341 22.07 -30.38 14.92
N PRO A 342 21.57 -31.47 14.30
CA PRO A 342 22.38 -32.37 13.47
C PRO A 342 21.99 -32.41 11.97
N ARG A 343 22.97 -32.83 11.16
CA ARG A 343 23.00 -32.97 9.67
C ARG A 343 22.33 -34.25 9.14
N LEU A 344 21.97 -34.25 7.85
CA LEU A 344 21.66 -35.46 7.05
C LEU A 344 22.28 -35.42 5.64
N HIS A 345 22.53 -36.63 5.12
CA HIS A 345 23.36 -37.02 3.97
C HIS A 345 22.68 -36.96 2.59
N THR A 346 23.53 -36.89 1.55
CA THR A 346 23.28 -36.97 0.10
C THR A 346 23.26 -38.40 -0.46
N LEU A 347 22.48 -38.63 -1.52
CA LEU A 347 22.62 -39.76 -2.47
C LEU A 347 22.26 -39.31 -3.89
N GLY A 348 23.10 -39.70 -4.87
CA GLY A 348 22.92 -39.41 -6.30
C GLY A 348 22.37 -40.60 -7.10
N ARG A 349 22.10 -40.37 -8.39
CA ARG A 349 21.87 -41.41 -9.41
C ARG A 349 22.14 -40.90 -10.84
N GLU A 350 22.80 -41.75 -11.62
CA GLU A 350 23.14 -41.63 -13.06
C GLU A 350 22.00 -42.16 -13.95
N HIS A 351 21.95 -41.74 -15.24
CA HIS A 351 21.34 -42.54 -16.32
C HIS A 351 21.93 -42.25 -17.73
N SER A 352 22.44 -43.35 -18.32
CA SER A 352 22.55 -43.87 -19.71
C SER A 352 22.39 -43.03 -21.00
N LEU A 353 23.14 -43.48 -22.02
CA LEU A 353 23.49 -42.88 -23.32
C LEU A 353 22.53 -43.24 -24.48
N MET A 354 22.15 -42.24 -25.29
CA MET A 354 21.76 -42.37 -26.71
C MET A 354 22.75 -41.59 -27.61
N ARG A 355 23.04 -42.11 -28.81
CA ARG A 355 23.99 -41.52 -29.76
C ARG A 355 23.66 -40.04 -30.04
N PRO A 356 24.60 -39.09 -29.85
CA PRO A 356 24.28 -37.68 -29.87
C PRO A 356 24.14 -37.18 -31.31
N CYS A 357 22.93 -36.76 -31.67
CA CYS A 357 22.78 -35.62 -32.58
C CYS A 357 23.63 -34.48 -31.98
N SER A 358 24.54 -33.87 -32.75
CA SER A 358 25.39 -32.79 -32.23
C SER A 358 24.49 -31.72 -31.58
N ALA A 359 24.91 -31.15 -30.45
CA ALA A 359 24.12 -30.15 -29.71
C ALA A 359 23.56 -29.08 -30.68
N ALA A 360 24.43 -28.51 -31.53
CA ALA A 360 24.05 -27.56 -32.57
C ALA A 360 22.92 -28.03 -33.51
N SER A 361 22.90 -29.30 -33.92
CA SER A 361 21.85 -29.86 -34.79
C SER A 361 20.54 -30.17 -34.04
N ARG A 362 20.62 -30.47 -32.73
CA ARG A 362 19.45 -30.70 -31.88
C ARG A 362 18.76 -29.37 -31.58
N LEU A 363 19.53 -28.38 -31.16
CA LEU A 363 19.05 -27.04 -30.91
C LEU A 363 18.42 -26.39 -32.13
N LYS A 364 19.02 -26.54 -33.31
CA LYS A 364 18.45 -26.02 -34.56
C LYS A 364 17.06 -26.60 -34.84
N ARG A 365 16.85 -27.88 -34.50
CA ARG A 365 15.54 -28.55 -34.64
C ARG A 365 14.56 -28.05 -33.59
N GLN A 366 14.96 -27.99 -32.32
CA GLN A 366 14.12 -27.49 -31.23
C GLN A 366 13.69 -26.04 -31.44
N ARG A 367 14.60 -25.19 -31.93
CA ARG A 367 14.30 -23.81 -32.32
C ARG A 367 13.24 -23.74 -33.42
N ALA A 368 13.38 -24.55 -34.46
CA ALA A 368 12.41 -24.58 -35.56
C ALA A 368 11.03 -25.02 -35.07
N GLU A 369 10.98 -26.05 -34.21
CA GLU A 369 9.76 -26.56 -33.61
C GLU A 369 9.12 -25.56 -32.63
N LEU A 370 9.94 -24.81 -31.88
CA LEU A 370 9.49 -23.73 -31.02
C LEU A 370 8.83 -22.62 -31.85
N LEU A 371 9.47 -22.17 -32.95
CA LEU A 371 8.89 -21.16 -33.83
C LEU A 371 7.58 -21.61 -34.47
N GLU A 372 7.51 -22.86 -34.92
CA GLU A 372 6.29 -23.44 -35.50
C GLU A 372 5.17 -23.47 -34.46
N SER A 373 5.45 -23.93 -33.25
CA SER A 373 4.51 -23.95 -32.13
C SER A 373 4.01 -22.54 -31.79
N LEU A 374 4.91 -21.55 -31.74
CA LEU A 374 4.57 -20.15 -31.43
C LEU A 374 3.76 -19.45 -32.53
N ALA A 375 3.80 -19.95 -33.76
CA ALA A 375 3.02 -19.42 -34.88
C ALA A 375 1.54 -19.86 -34.83
N GLU A 376 1.20 -20.87 -34.01
CA GLU A 376 -0.16 -21.38 -33.92
C GLU A 376 -1.12 -20.37 -33.26
N PRO A 377 -2.40 -20.32 -33.68
CA PRO A 377 -3.40 -19.46 -33.04
C PRO A 377 -3.69 -19.78 -31.58
N SER A 378 -3.25 -20.93 -31.07
CA SER A 378 -3.38 -21.35 -29.67
C SER A 378 -2.27 -22.36 -29.32
N PRO A 379 -1.03 -21.90 -29.07
CA PRO A 379 0.10 -22.77 -28.82
C PRO A 379 -0.13 -23.65 -27.58
N ASP A 380 0.28 -24.92 -27.65
CA ASP A 380 0.32 -25.79 -26.46
C ASP A 380 1.43 -25.32 -25.51
N SER A 381 1.03 -24.69 -24.42
CA SER A 381 1.95 -24.15 -23.42
C SER A 381 2.84 -25.22 -22.79
N SER A 382 2.34 -26.46 -22.64
CA SER A 382 3.12 -27.55 -22.04
C SER A 382 4.24 -27.96 -22.99
N ARG A 383 3.92 -28.07 -24.29
CA ARG A 383 4.92 -28.40 -25.32
C ARG A 383 5.96 -27.29 -25.50
N VAL A 384 5.52 -26.03 -25.47
CA VAL A 384 6.42 -24.87 -25.56
C VAL A 384 7.36 -24.83 -24.36
N ASP A 385 6.86 -25.05 -23.13
CA ASP A 385 7.69 -25.06 -21.93
C ASP A 385 8.71 -26.22 -21.94
N GLU A 386 8.31 -27.42 -22.39
CA GLU A 386 9.24 -28.56 -22.60
C GLU A 386 10.36 -28.22 -23.58
N LEU A 387 10.04 -27.62 -24.74
CA LEU A 387 11.02 -27.23 -25.74
C LEU A 387 12.01 -26.19 -25.21
N ILE A 388 11.54 -25.25 -24.38
CA ILE A 388 12.38 -24.23 -23.77
C ILE A 388 13.37 -24.87 -22.78
N GLU A 389 12.90 -25.73 -21.88
CA GLU A 389 13.76 -26.43 -20.91
C GLU A 389 14.83 -27.27 -21.61
N ASP A 390 14.47 -27.98 -22.67
CA ASP A 390 15.43 -28.74 -23.46
C ASP A 390 16.50 -27.84 -24.11
N MET A 391 16.12 -26.66 -24.63
CA MET A 391 17.05 -25.70 -25.25
C MET A 391 18.02 -25.07 -24.24
N ILE A 392 17.60 -24.86 -23.00
CA ILE A 392 18.44 -24.28 -21.92
C ILE A 392 19.60 -25.20 -21.57
N SER A 393 19.40 -26.52 -21.66
CA SER A 393 20.38 -27.53 -21.27
C SER A 393 21.67 -27.52 -22.11
N GLU A 394 21.69 -26.84 -23.25
CA GLU A 394 22.80 -26.86 -24.19
C GLU A 394 23.86 -25.75 -24.00
N ALA A 395 23.71 -24.87 -23.00
CA ALA A 395 24.69 -23.86 -22.55
C ALA A 395 25.48 -23.19 -23.69
N GLN A 396 24.78 -22.42 -24.53
CA GLN A 396 25.37 -21.83 -25.73
C GLN A 396 26.33 -20.68 -25.46
N PRO A 397 27.23 -20.32 -26.41
CA PRO A 397 28.01 -19.09 -26.33
C PRO A 397 27.13 -17.85 -26.21
N PHE A 398 27.45 -16.97 -25.25
CA PHE A 398 26.81 -15.67 -25.13
C PHE A 398 27.44 -14.66 -26.11
N GLN A 399 26.61 -13.98 -26.90
CA GLN A 399 27.00 -12.93 -27.85
C GLN A 399 26.16 -11.68 -27.57
N GLU A 400 26.74 -10.70 -26.90
CA GLU A 400 26.03 -9.49 -26.43
C GLU A 400 25.44 -8.68 -27.60
N GLU A 401 26.10 -8.70 -28.75
CA GLU A 401 25.69 -7.97 -29.96
C GLU A 401 24.31 -8.42 -30.47
N LEU A 402 23.96 -9.69 -30.25
CA LEU A 402 22.66 -10.25 -30.66
C LEU A 402 21.50 -9.78 -29.77
N LEU A 403 21.76 -9.16 -28.61
CA LEU A 403 20.71 -8.49 -27.83
C LEU A 403 20.11 -7.30 -28.59
N GLY A 404 20.91 -6.69 -29.47
CA GLY A 404 20.56 -5.54 -30.28
C GLY A 404 19.63 -5.85 -31.45
N GLY A 405 19.48 -4.87 -32.34
CA GLY A 405 18.76 -5.05 -33.60
C GLY A 405 17.24 -5.17 -33.49
N GLY A 406 16.64 -4.74 -32.37
CA GLY A 406 15.19 -4.77 -32.15
C GLY A 406 14.37 -3.94 -33.17
N PRO A 407 13.04 -3.82 -32.97
CA PRO A 407 12.32 -4.15 -31.76
C PRO A 407 12.06 -5.65 -31.58
N TRP A 408 12.24 -6.14 -30.37
CA TRP A 408 11.93 -7.52 -29.99
C TRP A 408 10.56 -7.58 -29.35
N GLN A 409 9.65 -8.31 -29.97
CA GLN A 409 8.27 -8.45 -29.52
C GLN A 409 8.13 -9.68 -28.63
N VAL A 410 7.42 -9.56 -27.50
CA VAL A 410 7.11 -10.73 -26.68
C VAL A 410 6.04 -11.56 -27.37
N VAL A 411 6.36 -12.82 -27.69
CA VAL A 411 5.48 -13.74 -28.43
C VAL A 411 4.92 -14.85 -27.54
N TYR A 412 5.61 -15.19 -26.45
CA TYR A 412 5.14 -16.17 -25.48
C TYR A 412 5.65 -15.88 -24.08
N THR A 413 4.90 -16.35 -23.09
CA THR A 413 5.19 -16.17 -21.68
C THR A 413 4.66 -17.37 -20.89
N SER A 414 5.45 -17.89 -19.96
CA SER A 414 4.99 -18.88 -18.97
C SER A 414 5.12 -18.31 -17.56
N GLY A 415 4.09 -18.49 -16.74
CA GLY A 415 3.97 -17.86 -15.43
C GLY A 415 3.65 -16.36 -15.47
N PRO A 416 3.42 -15.73 -14.31
CA PRO A 416 3.05 -14.33 -14.24
C PRO A 416 4.24 -13.41 -14.55
N LEU A 417 4.19 -12.68 -15.67
CA LEU A 417 5.16 -11.62 -15.95
C LEU A 417 4.65 -10.24 -15.54
N LEU A 418 5.61 -9.38 -15.17
CA LEU A 418 5.36 -8.02 -14.71
C LEU A 418 4.65 -7.16 -15.77
N TRP A 419 4.94 -7.33 -17.07
CA TRP A 419 4.41 -6.49 -18.14
C TRP A 419 3.03 -6.92 -18.66
N GLN A 420 2.69 -8.22 -18.64
CA GLN A 420 1.35 -8.70 -18.99
C GLN A 420 0.28 -8.23 -17.98
N ARG A 421 0.73 -7.94 -16.76
CA ARG A 421 -0.04 -7.29 -15.70
C ARG A 421 -0.22 -5.78 -15.92
N ILE A 422 0.57 -5.17 -16.80
CA ILE A 422 0.46 -3.76 -17.22
C ILE A 422 -0.46 -3.62 -18.44
N THR A 423 -0.48 -4.60 -19.36
CA THR A 423 -1.24 -4.52 -20.62
C THR A 423 -2.55 -5.31 -20.63
N GLY A 424 -2.87 -6.06 -19.57
CA GLY A 424 -4.16 -6.72 -19.41
C GLY A 424 -4.40 -7.94 -20.32
N GLY A 425 -3.33 -8.58 -20.80
CA GLY A 425 -3.42 -9.87 -21.50
C GLY A 425 -4.18 -9.88 -22.83
N LYS A 426 -4.54 -8.73 -23.41
CA LYS A 426 -5.14 -8.69 -24.76
C LYS A 426 -4.06 -8.91 -25.82
N ARG A 427 -4.32 -9.81 -26.78
CA ARG A 427 -3.47 -10.09 -27.97
C ARG A 427 -3.08 -8.86 -28.80
N SER A 428 -3.76 -7.72 -28.62
CA SER A 428 -3.50 -6.50 -29.39
C SER A 428 -2.49 -5.53 -28.77
N THR A 429 -1.98 -5.79 -27.57
CA THR A 429 -0.97 -4.92 -26.94
C THR A 429 0.43 -5.35 -27.35
N LYS A 430 1.09 -4.57 -28.22
CA LYS A 430 2.47 -4.81 -28.62
C LYS A 430 3.39 -4.30 -27.51
N ALA A 431 3.91 -5.21 -26.70
CA ALA A 431 5.04 -4.93 -25.83
C ALA A 431 6.32 -5.30 -26.57
N SER A 432 7.28 -4.38 -26.60
CA SER A 432 8.59 -4.60 -27.20
C SER A 432 9.71 -4.15 -26.29
N GLN A 433 10.86 -4.77 -26.48
CA GLN A 433 12.08 -4.44 -25.75
C GLN A 433 13.21 -4.29 -26.74
N GLU A 434 14.04 -3.29 -26.50
CA GLU A 434 15.20 -2.99 -27.31
C GLU A 434 16.39 -2.81 -26.38
N PHE A 435 17.38 -3.67 -26.54
CA PHE A 435 18.70 -3.46 -25.97
C PHE A 435 19.55 -2.79 -27.03
N ILE A 436 20.38 -1.85 -26.60
CA ILE A 436 21.38 -1.19 -27.45
C ILE A 436 22.72 -1.56 -26.82
N PRO A 437 23.40 -2.61 -27.34
CA PRO A 437 24.67 -3.08 -26.77
C PRO A 437 25.74 -1.99 -26.73
N GLU A 438 25.76 -1.17 -27.79
CA GLU A 438 26.54 0.06 -27.85
C GLU A 438 26.06 1.04 -26.78
N GLY A 439 26.82 1.13 -25.68
CA GLY A 439 26.47 1.97 -24.53
C GLY A 439 25.50 1.35 -23.54
N ARG A 440 25.18 0.05 -23.68
CA ARG A 440 24.36 -0.78 -22.78
C ARG A 440 23.07 -0.12 -22.32
N GLN A 441 22.27 0.35 -23.28
CA GLN A 441 20.96 0.94 -22.99
C GLN A 441 19.84 -0.08 -23.16
N VAL A 442 18.73 0.14 -22.45
CA VAL A 442 17.52 -0.66 -22.59
C VAL A 442 16.29 0.23 -22.67
N ILE A 443 15.43 -0.08 -23.64
CA ILE A 443 14.17 0.62 -23.87
C ILE A 443 13.05 -0.43 -23.90
N ASN A 444 12.08 -0.28 -23.00
CA ASN A 444 10.87 -1.08 -22.98
C ASN A 444 9.71 -0.21 -23.49
N ARG A 445 8.92 -0.73 -24.42
CA ARG A 445 7.75 -0.07 -24.98
C ARG A 445 6.51 -0.94 -24.77
N GLY A 446 5.40 -0.31 -24.42
CA GLY A 446 4.10 -0.96 -24.27
C GLY A 446 3.00 -0.11 -24.89
N SER A 447 2.31 -0.66 -25.90
CA SER A 447 1.11 -0.05 -26.46
C SER A 447 -0.11 -0.37 -25.60
N LEU A 448 -0.83 0.66 -25.15
CA LEU A 448 -2.05 0.53 -24.36
C LEU A 448 -3.33 0.62 -25.22
N LEU A 449 -3.29 1.34 -26.36
CA LEU A 449 -4.42 1.57 -27.28
C LEU A 449 -3.96 1.68 -28.76
N GLY A 450 -3.10 0.76 -29.23
CA GLY A 450 -2.48 0.89 -30.55
C GLY A 450 -1.45 2.03 -30.60
N SER A 451 -1.35 2.76 -31.71
CA SER A 451 -0.42 3.90 -31.85
C SER A 451 -0.86 5.17 -31.11
N LEU A 452 -2.06 5.19 -30.51
CA LEU A 452 -2.63 6.37 -29.87
C LEU A 452 -2.11 6.62 -28.45
N ALA A 453 -1.60 5.59 -27.78
CA ALA A 453 -1.04 5.68 -26.44
C ALA A 453 0.07 4.63 -26.25
N GLU A 454 1.30 5.12 -26.04
CA GLU A 454 2.51 4.32 -25.83
C GLU A 454 3.18 4.69 -24.51
N VAL A 455 3.53 3.68 -23.72
CA VAL A 455 4.39 3.83 -22.55
C VAL A 455 5.79 3.39 -22.93
N THR A 456 6.77 4.23 -22.61
CA THR A 456 8.19 3.93 -22.76
C THR A 456 8.87 3.97 -21.40
N ALA A 457 9.78 3.03 -21.14
CA ALA A 457 10.65 3.03 -19.98
C ALA A 457 12.09 2.82 -20.45
N GLN A 458 12.98 3.73 -20.08
CA GLN A 458 14.34 3.80 -20.58
C GLN A 458 15.34 3.72 -19.44
N GLY A 459 16.49 3.11 -19.72
CA GLY A 459 17.49 2.84 -18.72
C GLY A 459 18.77 2.27 -19.30
N THR A 460 19.59 1.75 -18.40
CA THR A 460 20.81 1.03 -18.74
C THR A 460 20.69 -0.43 -18.33
N TYR A 461 21.58 -1.26 -18.85
CA TYR A 461 21.76 -2.61 -18.33
C TYR A 461 23.24 -2.91 -18.11
N GLN A 462 23.50 -3.92 -17.30
CA GLN A 462 24.83 -4.49 -17.13
C GLN A 462 24.73 -6.00 -16.97
N LEU A 463 25.80 -6.69 -17.34
CA LEU A 463 25.93 -8.12 -17.04
C LEU A 463 26.32 -8.25 -15.57
N ALA A 464 25.61 -9.08 -14.83
CA ALA A 464 25.99 -9.39 -13.45
C ALA A 464 27.19 -10.34 -13.44
N ASP A 465 27.94 -10.34 -12.33
CA ASP A 465 29.05 -11.27 -12.14
C ASP A 465 28.54 -12.72 -12.23
N GLN A 466 29.15 -13.50 -13.12
CA GLN A 466 28.80 -14.89 -13.39
C GLN A 466 30.03 -15.74 -13.64
N GLU A 467 29.94 -17.04 -13.34
CA GLU A 467 31.09 -17.97 -13.37
C GLU A 467 31.72 -18.08 -14.76
N ASP A 468 30.91 -18.07 -15.83
CA ASP A 468 31.38 -18.04 -17.21
C ASP A 468 30.70 -16.90 -17.99
N PRO A 469 31.38 -15.76 -18.21
CA PRO A 469 30.80 -14.62 -18.92
C PRO A 469 30.60 -14.87 -20.42
N TYR A 470 31.09 -15.98 -20.96
CA TYR A 470 31.03 -16.32 -22.38
C TYR A 470 29.97 -17.38 -22.72
N ARG A 471 29.11 -17.73 -21.75
CA ARG A 471 28.09 -18.77 -21.90
C ARG A 471 26.73 -18.32 -21.34
N LEU A 472 25.68 -18.91 -21.89
CA LEU A 472 24.33 -18.82 -21.35
C LEU A 472 24.09 -19.92 -20.29
N PRO A 473 23.25 -19.67 -19.27
CA PRO A 473 22.46 -18.46 -19.08
C PRO A 473 23.30 -17.27 -18.59
N ALA A 474 23.02 -16.08 -19.12
CA ALA A 474 23.68 -14.84 -18.72
C ALA A 474 22.75 -13.98 -17.85
N ARG A 475 23.22 -13.48 -16.70
CA ARG A 475 22.40 -12.61 -15.85
C ARG A 475 22.56 -11.15 -16.22
N ILE A 476 21.43 -10.47 -16.44
CA ILE A 476 21.35 -9.06 -16.80
C ILE A 476 20.67 -8.30 -15.66
N GLU A 477 21.31 -7.23 -15.20
CA GLU A 477 20.71 -6.23 -14.33
C GLU A 477 20.30 -5.03 -15.17
N ALA A 478 19.00 -4.76 -15.26
CA ALA A 478 18.45 -3.61 -15.95
C ALA A 478 18.05 -2.54 -14.93
N SER A 479 18.45 -1.29 -15.17
CA SER A 479 18.15 -0.12 -14.34
C SER A 479 17.36 0.91 -15.13
N VAL A 480 16.08 1.06 -14.82
CA VAL A 480 15.19 2.06 -15.43
C VAL A 480 15.37 3.40 -14.74
N ALA A 481 15.78 4.41 -15.51
CA ALA A 481 16.04 5.76 -15.02
C ALA A 481 14.81 6.69 -15.16
N GLY A 482 13.87 6.34 -16.03
CA GLY A 482 12.65 7.10 -16.26
C GLY A 482 11.73 6.44 -17.29
N GLY A 483 10.51 6.96 -17.40
CA GLY A 483 9.60 6.57 -18.46
C GLY A 483 8.77 7.74 -18.96
N ASN A 484 8.10 7.57 -20.10
CA ASN A 484 7.18 8.55 -20.66
C ASN A 484 5.89 7.86 -21.12
N LEU A 485 4.76 8.52 -20.94
CA LEU A 485 3.51 8.20 -21.62
C LEU A 485 3.35 9.18 -22.78
N SER A 486 3.36 8.66 -24.00
CA SER A 486 3.05 9.41 -25.21
C SER A 486 1.61 9.11 -25.60
N ALA A 487 0.70 10.06 -25.43
CA ALA A 487 -0.71 9.87 -25.75
C ALA A 487 -1.31 11.14 -26.36
N PHE A 488 -2.04 11.01 -27.48
CA PHE A 488 -2.74 12.12 -28.15
C PHE A 488 -1.84 13.35 -28.45
N GLY A 489 -0.56 13.13 -28.77
CA GLY A 489 0.42 14.19 -29.05
C GLY A 489 1.03 14.84 -27.81
N LEU A 490 0.68 14.39 -26.60
CA LEU A 490 1.28 14.82 -25.34
C LEU A 490 2.31 13.80 -24.87
N ASN A 491 3.47 14.28 -24.41
CA ASN A 491 4.51 13.47 -23.78
C ASN A 491 4.54 13.79 -22.28
N ILE A 492 4.14 12.83 -21.46
CA ILE A 492 4.03 12.98 -20.01
C ILE A 492 5.15 12.16 -19.36
N PRO A 493 6.08 12.77 -18.62
CA PRO A 493 7.09 12.02 -17.89
C PRO A 493 6.44 11.21 -16.77
N LEU A 494 6.77 9.92 -16.73
CA LEU A 494 6.31 8.99 -15.71
C LEU A 494 7.43 8.79 -14.67
N PRO A 495 7.11 8.81 -13.37
CA PRO A 495 8.07 8.59 -12.30
C PRO A 495 8.39 7.09 -12.13
N ILE A 496 8.66 6.39 -13.24
CA ILE A 496 9.02 4.98 -13.26
C ILE A 496 10.53 4.89 -13.12
N LYS A 497 10.98 4.38 -11.97
CA LYS A 497 12.39 4.12 -11.66
C LYS A 497 12.51 2.82 -10.92
N GLY A 498 13.58 2.09 -11.15
CA GLY A 498 13.87 0.85 -10.44
C GLY A 498 14.83 -0.04 -11.23
N SER A 499 15.45 -0.98 -10.53
CA SER A 499 16.26 -2.01 -11.14
C SER A 499 15.60 -3.38 -11.03
N GLY A 500 15.98 -4.28 -11.91
CA GLY A 500 15.51 -5.66 -11.92
C GLY A 500 16.54 -6.60 -12.54
N LEU A 501 16.54 -7.84 -12.07
CA LEU A 501 17.38 -8.91 -12.60
C LEU A 501 16.57 -9.76 -13.58
N VAL A 502 17.23 -10.21 -14.65
CA VAL A 502 16.68 -11.17 -15.59
C VAL A 502 17.78 -12.12 -16.06
N ASP A 503 17.49 -13.41 -16.13
CA ASP A 503 18.39 -14.39 -16.71
C ASP A 503 18.07 -14.50 -18.21
N LEU A 504 19.04 -14.20 -19.08
CA LEU A 504 18.99 -14.53 -20.50
C LEU A 504 19.37 -16.00 -20.65
N LEU A 505 18.44 -16.80 -21.14
CA LEU A 505 18.59 -18.26 -21.21
C LEU A 505 18.97 -18.74 -22.62
N TYR A 506 18.52 -18.02 -23.64
CA TYR A 506 18.75 -18.35 -25.05
C TYR A 506 18.79 -17.06 -25.88
N LEU A 507 19.67 -17.00 -26.88
CA LEU A 507 19.80 -15.85 -27.78
C LEU A 507 20.32 -16.25 -29.15
N ASP A 508 19.58 -15.88 -30.20
CA ASP A 508 20.05 -15.88 -31.58
C ASP A 508 19.57 -14.63 -32.34
N GLN A 509 19.67 -14.63 -33.67
CA GLN A 509 19.32 -13.48 -34.53
C GLN A 509 17.83 -13.14 -34.56
N ASP A 510 16.94 -14.09 -34.25
CA ASP A 510 15.50 -13.93 -34.37
C ASP A 510 14.74 -14.22 -33.06
N ILE A 511 15.31 -14.98 -32.13
CA ILE A 511 14.66 -15.33 -30.86
C ILE A 511 15.58 -15.10 -29.66
N ARG A 512 14.98 -14.69 -28.55
CA ARG A 512 15.61 -14.72 -27.23
C ARG A 512 14.64 -15.15 -26.15
N ILE A 513 15.18 -15.80 -25.12
CA ILE A 513 14.40 -16.35 -24.01
C ILE A 513 14.96 -15.80 -22.71
N PHE A 514 14.08 -15.25 -21.88
CA PHE A 514 14.40 -14.70 -20.58
C PHE A 514 13.67 -15.45 -19.47
N ARG A 515 14.24 -15.44 -18.27
CA ARG A 515 13.61 -15.90 -17.04
C ARG A 515 13.76 -14.88 -15.92
N SER A 516 12.67 -14.67 -15.18
CA SER A 516 12.70 -13.92 -13.92
C SER A 516 13.32 -14.78 -12.81
N PRO A 517 14.44 -14.39 -12.19
CA PRO A 517 15.10 -15.20 -11.16
C PRO A 517 14.23 -15.36 -9.90
N ASP A 518 13.38 -14.38 -9.57
CA ASP A 518 12.55 -14.40 -8.36
C ASP A 518 11.25 -15.21 -8.51
N GLN A 519 10.72 -15.30 -9.74
CA GLN A 519 9.39 -15.85 -10.01
C GLN A 519 9.41 -17.07 -10.93
N GLY A 520 10.56 -17.38 -11.53
CA GLY A 520 10.70 -18.47 -12.51
C GLY A 520 9.94 -18.24 -13.82
N SER A 521 9.30 -17.10 -14.00
CA SER A 521 8.50 -16.81 -15.21
C SER A 521 9.37 -16.63 -16.43
N ILE A 522 8.94 -17.22 -17.55
CA ILE A 522 9.67 -17.25 -18.82
C ILE A 522 9.03 -16.26 -19.80
N ALA A 523 9.86 -15.56 -20.57
CA ALA A 523 9.43 -14.71 -21.66
C ALA A 523 10.21 -15.06 -22.94
N VAL A 524 9.50 -15.43 -24.00
CA VAL A 524 10.08 -15.62 -25.34
C VAL A 524 9.80 -14.38 -26.16
N GLN A 525 10.85 -13.80 -26.71
CA GLN A 525 10.77 -12.63 -27.56
C GLN A 525 11.28 -12.97 -28.95
N GLN A 526 10.54 -12.55 -29.97
CA GLN A 526 10.90 -12.70 -31.37
C GLN A 526 11.18 -11.33 -31.96
N ARG A 527 12.21 -11.25 -32.80
CA ARG A 527 12.54 -10.04 -33.54
C ARG A 527 11.42 -9.71 -34.53
N SER A 528 10.86 -8.51 -34.48
CA SER A 528 9.88 -8.06 -35.47
C SER A 528 10.61 -7.67 -36.76
N ALA A 529 10.07 -8.05 -37.93
CA ALA A 529 10.54 -7.46 -39.18
C ALA A 529 10.25 -5.96 -39.12
N ALA A 530 11.28 -5.12 -39.31
CA ALA A 530 11.10 -3.68 -39.35
C ALA A 530 10.00 -3.36 -40.38
N ALA A 531 8.94 -2.67 -39.93
CA ALA A 531 7.97 -2.14 -40.86
C ALA A 531 8.73 -1.15 -41.78
N PRO A 532 8.59 -1.25 -43.11
CA PRO A 532 9.26 -0.37 -44.05
C PRO A 532 8.88 1.10 -43.87
#